data_AF-A0A9P7TVD3-F1
#
_entry.id   AF-A0A9P7TVD3-F1
#
_cell.length_a   1.000
_cell.length_b   1.000
_cell.length_c   1.000
_cell.angle_alpha   90.00
_cell.angle_beta   90.00
_cell.angle_gamma   90.00
#
_symmetry.space_group_name_H-M   'P 1'
#
loop_
_entity.id
_entity.type
_entity.pdbx_description
1 polymer ?
#
loop_
_entity_poly.entity_id
_entity_poly.type
_entity_poly.pdbx_seq_one_letter_code
_entity_poly.pdbx_strand_id
1 'polypeptide(L)'
;MEAEELAAAAAEEARSRQYDDDASSSSFSSPAFAATKHHASSLSLDAVIAPSFSPSPTPVEVAAEQARLERIALKASREAANKATAHARKIPPLATPYPSLNDSPHLAGLTPHIILDAKRTTGRESRYLATIAGRFRDEKLRGAWHTMCRYFDGVSALERIALQEGMRKKDVWVVLTAMSEYLICTRHW
;
A
#
# COMPACT_ATOMS: atom_id res chain seq x y z
N MET A 1 19.03 -27.96 -35.25
CA MET A 1 19.98 -27.72 -34.14
C MET A 1 19.75 -26.34 -33.50
N GLU A 2 18.56 -25.73 -33.63
CA GLU A 2 18.26 -24.41 -33.03
C GLU A 2 17.10 -24.46 -31.99
N ALA A 3 16.37 -25.56 -31.91
CA ALA A 3 15.27 -25.73 -30.94
C ALA A 3 15.77 -26.13 -29.54
N GLU A 4 17.00 -26.65 -29.44
CA GLU A 4 17.59 -27.11 -28.17
C GLU A 4 18.28 -25.96 -27.41
N GLU A 5 18.80 -24.96 -28.13
CA GLU A 5 19.46 -23.78 -27.56
C GLU A 5 18.46 -22.83 -26.88
N LEU A 6 17.24 -22.73 -27.41
CA LEU A 6 16.15 -21.96 -26.79
C LEU A 6 15.60 -22.61 -25.51
N ALA A 7 15.70 -23.93 -25.37
CA ALA A 7 15.29 -24.63 -24.14
C ALA A 7 16.33 -24.44 -23.02
N ALA A 8 17.61 -24.34 -23.36
CA ALA A 8 18.67 -24.07 -22.38
C ALA A 8 18.59 -22.65 -21.80
N ALA A 9 18.26 -21.64 -22.62
CA ALA A 9 18.10 -20.27 -22.15
C ALA A 9 16.90 -20.09 -21.19
N ALA A 10 15.78 -20.80 -21.44
CA ALA A 10 14.61 -20.77 -20.56
C ALA A 10 14.86 -21.44 -19.20
N ALA A 11 15.71 -22.47 -19.16
CA ALA A 11 16.09 -23.15 -17.92
C ALA A 11 17.00 -22.28 -17.03
N GLU A 12 17.84 -21.44 -17.62
CA GLU A 12 18.76 -20.56 -16.89
C GLU A 12 18.04 -19.34 -16.28
N GLU A 13 17.00 -18.82 -16.96
CA GLU A 13 16.16 -17.75 -16.42
C GLU A 13 15.27 -18.21 -15.24
N ALA A 14 14.86 -19.48 -15.24
CA ALA A 14 14.11 -20.09 -14.13
C ALA A 14 14.97 -20.29 -12.88
N ARG A 15 16.27 -20.62 -13.05
CA ARG A 15 17.19 -20.86 -11.93
C ARG A 15 17.58 -19.56 -11.21
N SER A 16 17.65 -18.44 -11.93
CA SER A 16 17.94 -17.12 -11.34
C SER A 16 16.80 -16.60 -10.46
N ARG A 17 15.54 -16.95 -10.75
CA ARG A 17 14.37 -16.53 -9.93
C ARG A 17 14.25 -17.26 -8.60
N GLN A 18 14.93 -18.40 -8.44
CA GLN A 18 14.84 -19.21 -7.22
C GLN A 18 15.78 -18.71 -6.10
N TYR A 19 16.69 -17.77 -6.38
CA TYR A 19 17.60 -17.21 -5.37
C TYR A 19 17.09 -15.95 -4.66
N ASP A 20 16.01 -15.32 -5.13
CA ASP A 20 15.45 -14.10 -4.53
C ASP A 20 14.28 -14.34 -3.55
N ASP A 21 13.70 -15.55 -3.52
CA ASP A 21 12.50 -15.84 -2.71
C ASP A 21 12.81 -16.24 -1.24
N ASP A 22 14.07 -16.53 -0.89
CA ASP A 22 14.44 -17.01 0.45
C ASP A 22 14.68 -15.87 1.47
N ALA A 23 14.56 -14.61 1.07
CA ALA A 23 14.92 -13.47 1.94
C ALA A 23 13.75 -12.82 2.70
N SER A 24 12.51 -13.29 2.62
CA SER A 24 11.39 -12.61 3.30
C SER A 24 10.21 -13.51 3.68
N SER A 25 10.46 -14.57 4.46
CA SER A 25 9.39 -15.18 5.27
C SER A 25 9.30 -14.51 6.64
N SER A 26 8.57 -13.39 6.75
CA SER A 26 8.06 -12.89 8.03
C SER A 26 6.54 -12.93 8.02
N SER A 27 5.97 -14.05 8.51
CA SER A 27 4.53 -14.21 8.73
C SER A 27 4.04 -13.25 9.81
N PHE A 28 3.23 -12.26 9.41
CA PHE A 28 2.41 -11.49 10.34
C PHE A 28 1.02 -12.13 10.46
N SER A 29 0.80 -12.77 11.60
CA SER A 29 -0.53 -13.22 12.06
C SER A 29 -1.25 -12.04 12.71
N SER A 30 -2.39 -11.62 12.16
CA SER A 30 -3.25 -10.59 12.78
C SER A 30 -4.27 -11.23 13.75
N PRO A 31 -4.43 -10.70 14.98
CA PRO A 31 -5.44 -11.15 15.92
C PRO A 31 -6.80 -10.49 15.64
N ALA A 32 -7.87 -11.29 15.66
CA ALA A 32 -9.24 -10.81 15.62
C ALA A 32 -9.69 -10.34 17.01
N PHE A 33 -10.30 -9.17 17.04
CA PHE A 33 -10.81 -8.45 18.21
C PHE A 33 -12.05 -9.14 18.79
N ALA A 34 -12.08 -9.39 20.10
CA ALA A 34 -13.26 -9.82 20.83
C ALA A 34 -13.44 -8.96 22.09
N ALA A 35 -14.68 -8.52 22.33
CA ALA A 35 -15.39 -8.39 23.62
C ALA A 35 -16.35 -7.19 23.64
N THR A 36 -17.56 -7.16 24.22
CA THR A 36 -18.52 -8.12 24.80
C THR A 36 -19.75 -7.28 25.20
N LYS A 37 -20.98 -7.80 25.10
CA LYS A 37 -22.01 -7.66 26.15
C LYS A 37 -23.17 -8.65 25.99
N HIS A 38 -23.53 -9.23 27.13
CA HIS A 38 -24.33 -10.43 27.34
C HIS A 38 -25.83 -10.16 27.30
N HIS A 39 -26.61 -11.15 26.87
CA HIS A 39 -27.83 -11.53 27.59
C HIS A 39 -27.97 -13.05 27.61
N ALA A 40 -28.21 -13.58 28.81
CA ALA A 40 -28.28 -15.00 29.13
C ALA A 40 -29.64 -15.61 28.74
N SER A 41 -29.59 -16.90 28.36
CA SER A 41 -30.58 -17.96 28.66
C SER A 41 -29.94 -19.28 28.18
N SER A 42 -29.32 -20.03 29.09
CA SER A 42 -29.87 -21.28 29.64
C SER A 42 -30.33 -22.25 28.56
N LEU A 43 -29.51 -23.28 28.31
CA LEU A 43 -29.84 -24.68 28.57
C LEU A 43 -28.57 -25.53 28.37
N SER A 44 -28.12 -26.16 29.46
CA SER A 44 -27.10 -27.20 29.47
C SER A 44 -27.55 -28.40 28.65
N LEU A 45 -26.65 -28.98 27.87
CA LEU A 45 -26.57 -30.41 27.59
C LEU A 45 -25.09 -30.76 27.41
N ASP A 46 -24.66 -31.81 28.12
CA ASP A 46 -23.29 -32.30 28.28
C ASP A 46 -22.46 -32.31 26.98
N ALA A 47 -21.37 -31.55 26.98
CA ALA A 47 -20.32 -31.68 25.98
C ALA A 47 -19.25 -32.64 26.51
N VAL A 48 -19.44 -33.93 26.20
CA VAL A 48 -18.41 -34.96 26.31
C VAL A 48 -17.18 -34.50 25.52
N ILE A 49 -16.03 -34.48 26.19
CA ILE A 49 -14.72 -34.23 25.60
C ILE A 49 -14.42 -35.39 24.64
N ALA A 50 -14.67 -35.19 23.35
CA ALA A 50 -14.20 -36.07 22.30
C ALA A 50 -12.86 -35.53 21.74
N PRO A 51 -11.86 -36.39 21.48
CA PRO A 51 -10.60 -35.97 20.89
C PRO A 51 -10.86 -35.34 19.52
N SER A 52 -10.41 -34.10 19.32
CA SER A 52 -10.48 -33.40 18.05
C SER A 52 -9.54 -34.06 17.04
N PHE A 53 -9.98 -35.13 16.40
CA PHE A 53 -9.35 -35.68 15.21
C PHE A 53 -9.72 -34.75 14.05
N SER A 54 -8.81 -33.88 13.63
CA SER A 54 -8.95 -33.19 12.35
C SER A 54 -8.95 -34.28 11.26
N PRO A 55 -10.04 -34.44 10.48
CA PRO A 55 -10.05 -35.43 9.42
C PRO A 55 -8.91 -35.10 8.45
N SER A 56 -8.03 -36.08 8.20
CA SER A 56 -7.05 -35.95 7.12
C SER A 56 -7.80 -35.84 5.79
N PRO A 57 -7.49 -34.85 4.95
CA PRO A 57 -8.25 -34.61 3.74
C PRO A 57 -8.20 -35.85 2.84
N THR A 58 -9.36 -36.22 2.32
CA THR A 58 -9.44 -37.39 1.43
C THR A 58 -8.73 -37.10 0.10
N PRO A 59 -8.22 -38.10 -0.63
CA PRO A 59 -7.55 -37.86 -1.92
C PRO A 59 -8.42 -37.09 -2.92
N VAL A 60 -9.74 -37.26 -2.87
CA VAL A 60 -10.70 -36.54 -3.70
C VAL A 60 -10.80 -35.06 -3.29
N GLU A 61 -10.73 -34.79 -1.98
CA GLU A 61 -10.72 -33.43 -1.44
C GLU A 61 -9.43 -32.69 -1.81
N VAL A 62 -8.28 -33.36 -1.74
CA VAL A 62 -6.99 -32.81 -2.21
C VAL A 62 -7.05 -32.50 -3.71
N ALA A 63 -7.60 -33.40 -4.53
CA ALA A 63 -7.78 -33.15 -5.96
C ALA A 63 -8.73 -31.98 -6.25
N ALA A 64 -9.81 -31.84 -5.46
CA ALA A 64 -10.75 -30.72 -5.60
C ALA A 64 -10.13 -29.38 -5.16
N GLU A 65 -9.31 -29.39 -4.11
CA GLU A 65 -8.56 -28.23 -3.63
C GLU A 65 -7.53 -27.78 -4.67
N GLN A 66 -6.76 -28.72 -5.23
CA GLN A 66 -5.78 -28.43 -6.27
C GLN A 66 -6.46 -27.84 -7.52
N ALA A 67 -7.57 -28.43 -7.98
CA ALA A 67 -8.34 -27.89 -9.10
C ALA A 67 -8.90 -26.48 -8.82
N ARG A 68 -9.20 -26.16 -7.56
CA ARG A 68 -9.60 -24.81 -7.15
C ARG A 68 -8.41 -23.85 -7.20
N LEU A 69 -7.24 -24.26 -6.70
CA LEU A 69 -6.02 -23.45 -6.75
C LEU A 69 -5.60 -23.15 -8.20
N GLU A 70 -5.65 -24.13 -9.08
CA GLU A 70 -5.34 -23.96 -10.51
C GLU A 70 -6.25 -22.93 -11.19
N ARG A 71 -7.55 -22.93 -10.87
CA ARG A 71 -8.49 -21.89 -11.38
C ARG A 71 -8.15 -20.50 -10.86
N ILE A 72 -7.74 -20.39 -9.59
CA ILE A 72 -7.32 -19.12 -9.00
C ILE A 72 -6.04 -18.63 -9.68
N ALA A 73 -5.05 -19.51 -9.88
CA ALA A 73 -3.79 -19.18 -10.54
C ALA A 73 -4.01 -18.74 -12.00
N LEU A 74 -4.87 -19.45 -12.75
CA LEU A 74 -5.20 -19.10 -14.13
C LEU A 74 -5.90 -17.74 -14.21
N LYS A 75 -6.83 -17.46 -13.30
CA LYS A 75 -7.49 -16.16 -13.20
C LYS A 75 -6.50 -15.03 -12.88
N ALA A 76 -5.61 -15.25 -11.90
CA ALA A 76 -4.59 -14.28 -11.51
C ALA A 76 -3.62 -13.98 -12.68
N SER A 77 -3.18 -15.01 -13.39
CA SER A 77 -2.34 -14.87 -14.59
C SER A 77 -3.03 -14.02 -15.67
N ARG A 78 -4.31 -14.28 -15.94
CA ARG A 78 -5.08 -13.49 -16.91
C ARG A 78 -5.24 -12.03 -16.48
N GLU A 79 -5.51 -11.77 -15.21
CA GLU A 79 -5.62 -10.41 -14.66
C GLU A 79 -4.28 -9.67 -14.73
N ALA A 80 -3.17 -10.35 -14.42
CA ALA A 80 -1.83 -9.79 -14.56
C ALA A 80 -1.49 -9.45 -16.02
N ALA A 81 -1.80 -10.35 -16.96
CA ALA A 81 -1.64 -10.11 -18.39
C ALA A 81 -2.50 -8.93 -18.88
N ASN A 82 -3.75 -8.83 -18.42
CA ASN A 82 -4.62 -7.69 -18.72
C ASN A 82 -4.07 -6.38 -18.13
N LYS A 83 -3.54 -6.39 -16.91
CA LYS A 83 -2.93 -5.21 -16.28
C LYS A 83 -1.64 -4.79 -17.01
N ALA A 84 -0.81 -5.75 -17.42
CA ALA A 84 0.41 -5.50 -18.18
C ALA A 84 0.11 -4.90 -19.56
N THR A 85 -0.86 -5.47 -20.29
CA THR A 85 -1.30 -4.92 -21.59
C THR A 85 -1.95 -3.54 -21.45
N ALA A 86 -2.74 -3.31 -20.40
CA ALA A 86 -3.29 -1.98 -20.10
C ALA A 86 -2.20 -0.95 -19.75
N HIS A 87 -1.11 -1.37 -19.09
CA HIS A 87 0.04 -0.50 -18.84
C HIS A 87 0.82 -0.20 -20.13
N ALA A 88 1.07 -1.22 -20.96
CA ALA A 88 1.80 -1.08 -22.21
C ALA A 88 1.11 -0.16 -23.23
N ARG A 89 -0.23 -0.04 -23.17
CA ARG A 89 -1.00 0.90 -24.01
C ARG A 89 -0.89 2.36 -23.58
N LYS A 90 -0.37 2.66 -22.38
CA LYS A 90 -0.20 4.04 -21.92
C LYS A 90 1.01 4.65 -22.62
N ILE A 91 0.87 5.90 -23.03
CA ILE A 91 1.99 6.67 -23.58
C ILE A 91 3.06 6.78 -22.48
N PRO A 92 4.31 6.32 -22.72
CA PRO A 92 5.39 6.51 -21.76
C PRO A 92 5.54 8.00 -21.44
N PRO A 93 5.67 8.40 -20.17
CA PRO A 93 5.83 9.80 -19.83
C PRO A 93 7.11 10.32 -20.48
N LEU A 94 6.96 11.32 -21.34
CA LEU A 94 8.10 12.05 -21.90
C LEU A 94 8.56 13.07 -20.86
N ALA A 95 9.83 12.96 -20.44
CA ALA A 95 10.45 13.98 -19.63
C ALA A 95 10.40 15.31 -20.42
N THR A 96 9.72 16.31 -19.89
CA THR A 96 9.65 17.61 -20.55
C THR A 96 11.04 18.25 -20.50
N PRO A 97 11.55 18.82 -21.61
CA PRO A 97 12.88 19.45 -21.64
C PRO A 97 12.98 20.65 -20.70
N TYR A 98 11.83 21.24 -20.37
CA TYR A 98 11.67 22.23 -19.33
C TYR A 98 10.75 21.62 -18.27
N PRO A 99 11.25 21.15 -17.12
CA PRO A 99 10.38 21.03 -15.95
C PRO A 99 9.75 22.41 -15.71
N SER A 100 8.56 22.47 -15.11
CA SER A 100 7.95 23.76 -14.74
C SER A 100 8.86 24.45 -13.73
N LEU A 101 9.82 25.24 -14.21
CA LEU A 101 10.65 26.10 -13.39
C LEU A 101 9.81 27.35 -13.09
N ASN A 102 9.54 27.57 -11.82
CA ASN A 102 8.87 28.78 -11.39
C ASN A 102 9.90 29.91 -11.41
N ASP A 103 10.09 30.52 -12.58
CA ASP A 103 11.06 31.61 -12.83
C ASP A 103 10.55 32.97 -12.35
N SER A 104 9.60 32.99 -11.41
CA SER A 104 9.08 34.24 -10.88
C SER A 104 10.21 35.04 -10.20
N PRO A 105 10.32 36.37 -10.43
CA PRO A 105 11.43 37.18 -9.89
C PRO A 105 11.59 37.11 -8.37
N HIS A 106 10.50 36.88 -7.63
CA HIS A 106 10.51 36.74 -6.17
C HIS A 106 11.09 35.40 -5.69
N LEU A 107 11.32 34.45 -6.59
CA LEU A 107 11.99 33.17 -6.33
C LEU A 107 13.44 33.16 -6.80
N ALA A 108 13.91 34.24 -7.44
CA ALA A 108 15.30 34.38 -7.85
C ALA A 108 16.22 34.29 -6.62
N GLY A 109 17.08 33.26 -6.60
CA GLY A 109 18.01 32.98 -5.50
C GLY A 109 17.47 32.08 -4.39
N LEU A 110 16.21 31.62 -4.47
CA LEU A 110 15.70 30.57 -3.58
C LEU A 110 15.98 29.19 -4.18
N THR A 111 16.73 28.37 -3.46
CA THR A 111 16.94 26.97 -3.83
C THR A 111 15.65 26.18 -3.57
N PRO A 112 15.10 25.45 -4.55
CA PRO A 112 13.97 24.58 -4.30
C PRO A 112 14.35 23.52 -3.26
N HIS A 113 13.54 23.39 -2.21
CA HIS A 113 13.81 22.52 -1.07
C HIS A 113 12.61 21.62 -0.81
N ILE A 114 12.84 20.30 -0.84
CA ILE A 114 11.81 19.29 -0.56
C ILE A 114 12.06 18.74 0.84
N ILE A 115 11.06 18.85 1.70
CA ILE A 115 11.07 18.23 3.02
C ILE A 115 10.62 16.78 2.84
N LEU A 116 11.52 15.83 3.05
CA LEU A 116 11.24 14.40 2.90
C LEU A 116 10.51 13.80 4.10
N ASP A 117 10.85 14.26 5.31
CA ASP A 117 10.25 13.80 6.55
C ASP A 117 9.79 15.02 7.36
N ALA A 118 8.50 15.34 7.25
CA ALA A 118 7.91 16.48 7.94
C ALA A 118 7.92 16.33 9.47
N LYS A 119 7.96 15.10 10.00
CA LYS A 119 7.97 14.82 11.45
C LYS A 119 9.32 15.15 12.09
N ARG A 120 10.41 15.06 11.34
CA ARG A 120 11.79 15.31 11.85
C ARG A 120 12.30 16.73 11.58
N THR A 121 11.46 17.59 11.01
CA THR A 121 11.84 18.97 10.69
C THR A 121 12.17 19.79 11.93
N THR A 122 13.23 20.59 11.84
CA THR A 122 13.65 21.52 12.89
C THR A 122 14.07 22.87 12.31
N GLY A 123 14.14 23.90 13.16
CA GLY A 123 14.62 25.23 12.77
C GLY A 123 13.80 25.91 11.67
N ARG A 124 14.38 26.03 10.47
CA ARG A 124 13.76 26.75 9.35
C ARG A 124 12.57 25.98 8.76
N GLU A 125 12.72 24.67 8.60
CA GLU A 125 11.68 23.81 8.00
C GLU A 125 10.41 23.78 8.86
N SER A 126 10.55 23.65 10.18
CA SER A 126 9.41 23.65 11.09
C SER A 126 8.67 25.00 11.06
N ARG A 127 9.41 26.11 10.94
CA ARG A 127 8.81 27.44 10.75
C ARG A 127 8.08 27.55 9.41
N TYR A 128 8.61 26.97 8.33
CA TYR A 128 7.92 26.91 7.05
C TYR A 128 6.61 26.12 7.14
N LEU A 129 6.64 24.94 7.76
CA LEU A 129 5.43 24.13 7.96
C LEU A 129 4.37 24.87 8.79
N ALA A 130 4.77 25.58 9.86
CA ALA A 130 3.86 26.42 10.63
C ALA A 130 3.27 27.58 9.80
N THR A 131 4.07 28.17 8.91
CA THR A 131 3.62 29.26 8.03
C THR A 131 2.58 28.76 7.02
N ILE A 132 2.75 27.55 6.48
CA ILE A 132 1.76 26.93 5.57
C ILE A 132 0.42 26.74 6.29
N ALA A 133 0.43 26.28 7.54
CA ALA A 133 -0.79 26.13 8.34
C ALA A 133 -1.60 27.44 8.41
N GLY A 134 -0.91 28.56 8.61
CA GLY A 134 -1.52 29.89 8.67
C GLY A 134 -2.12 30.39 7.35
N ARG A 135 -1.76 29.80 6.20
CA ARG A 135 -2.32 30.15 4.89
C ARG A 135 -3.67 29.49 4.63
N PHE A 136 -3.99 28.40 5.33
CA PHE A 136 -5.29 27.75 5.17
C PHE A 136 -6.41 28.63 5.72
N ARG A 137 -7.42 28.89 4.88
CA ARG A 137 -8.63 29.63 5.25
C ARG A 137 -9.61 28.79 6.06
N ASP A 138 -9.63 27.48 5.81
CA ASP A 138 -10.47 26.53 6.55
C ASP A 138 -9.78 26.14 7.86
N GLU A 139 -10.46 26.40 8.98
CA GLU A 139 -9.95 26.11 10.32
C GLU A 139 -9.79 24.60 10.55
N LYS A 140 -10.64 23.76 9.93
CA LYS A 140 -10.50 22.30 10.01
C LYS A 140 -9.22 21.84 9.32
N LEU A 141 -8.93 22.43 8.15
CA LEU A 141 -7.74 22.12 7.37
C LEU A 141 -6.47 22.55 8.12
N ARG A 142 -6.51 23.75 8.73
CA ARG A 142 -5.44 24.25 9.59
C ARG A 142 -5.18 23.33 10.77
N GLY A 143 -6.23 22.90 11.47
CA GLY A 143 -6.12 21.96 12.58
C GLY A 143 -5.57 20.59 12.15
N ALA A 144 -5.97 20.10 10.98
CA ALA A 144 -5.52 18.82 10.45
C ALA A 144 -4.06 18.84 9.97
N TRP A 145 -3.51 19.99 9.57
CA TRP A 145 -2.18 20.10 8.95
C TRP A 145 -1.06 19.46 9.78
N HIS A 146 -0.95 19.81 11.06
CA HIS A 146 0.12 19.29 11.92
C HIS A 146 -0.03 17.80 12.22
N THR A 147 -1.27 17.30 12.29
CA THR A 147 -1.55 15.87 12.42
C THR A 147 -1.11 15.14 11.16
N MET A 148 -1.48 15.66 9.98
CA MET A 148 -1.15 15.05 8.70
C MET A 148 0.37 15.06 8.41
N CYS A 149 1.09 16.11 8.82
CA CYS A 149 2.55 16.19 8.70
C CYS A 149 3.28 15.01 9.35
N ARG A 150 2.70 14.34 10.35
CA ARG A 150 3.31 13.16 10.99
C ARG A 150 3.40 11.94 10.05
N TYR A 151 2.60 11.95 8.99
CA TYR A 151 2.47 10.87 8.02
C TYR A 151 3.08 11.23 6.65
N PHE A 152 3.64 12.44 6.50
CA PHE A 152 4.32 12.87 5.27
C PHE A 152 5.80 12.49 5.31
N ASP A 153 6.03 11.18 5.35
CA ASP A 153 7.35 10.54 5.31
C ASP A 153 7.57 9.69 4.05
N GLY A 154 6.55 9.59 3.19
CA GLY A 154 6.55 8.75 1.99
C GLY A 154 6.36 7.25 2.26
N VAL A 155 6.26 6.84 3.53
CA VAL A 155 6.09 5.44 3.96
C VAL A 155 4.63 5.17 4.36
N SER A 156 3.95 6.19 4.90
CA SER A 156 2.59 6.04 5.41
C SER A 156 1.55 6.02 4.28
N ALA A 157 0.92 4.86 4.07
CA ALA A 157 -0.22 4.74 3.14
C ALA A 157 -1.48 5.46 3.67
N LEU A 158 -2.30 5.96 2.75
CA LEU A 158 -3.57 6.66 3.04
C LEU A 158 -4.50 5.86 3.97
N GLU A 159 -4.54 4.55 3.78
CA GLU A 159 -5.39 3.63 4.53
C GLU A 159 -4.97 3.55 6.00
N ARG A 160 -3.66 3.65 6.25
CA ARG A 160 -3.11 3.66 7.62
C ARG A 160 -3.47 4.95 8.34
N ILE A 161 -3.41 6.10 7.66
CA ILE A 161 -3.79 7.39 8.23
C ILE A 161 -5.27 7.37 8.64
N ALA A 162 -6.15 6.84 7.78
CA ALA A 162 -7.58 6.73 8.06
C ALA A 162 -7.86 5.88 9.32
N LEU A 163 -7.17 4.75 9.49
CA LEU A 163 -7.32 3.90 10.66
C LEU A 163 -6.78 4.56 11.94
N GLN A 164 -5.63 5.21 11.87
CA GLN A 164 -4.96 5.81 13.03
C GLN A 164 -5.72 7.04 13.57
N GLU A 165 -6.27 7.87 12.68
CA GLU A 165 -6.99 9.11 13.03
C GLU A 165 -8.51 8.91 13.16
N GLY A 166 -9.02 7.67 13.00
CA GLY A 166 -10.45 7.38 13.09
C GLY A 166 -11.30 8.03 11.99
N MET A 167 -10.70 8.29 10.82
CA MET A 167 -11.33 8.97 9.69
C MET A 167 -11.74 7.97 8.60
N ARG A 168 -12.71 8.32 7.76
CA ARG A 168 -12.96 7.53 6.54
C ARG A 168 -11.88 7.82 5.51
N LYS A 169 -11.49 6.82 4.72
CA LYS A 169 -10.51 6.97 3.62
C LYS A 169 -10.86 8.13 2.67
N LYS A 170 -12.15 8.35 2.39
CA LYS A 170 -12.64 9.47 1.57
C LYS A 170 -12.33 10.82 2.21
N ASP A 171 -12.48 10.95 3.52
CA ASP A 171 -12.27 12.21 4.22
C ASP A 171 -10.79 12.58 4.27
N VAL A 172 -9.93 11.57 4.53
CA VAL A 172 -8.46 11.74 4.42
C VAL A 172 -8.07 12.18 3.02
N TRP A 173 -8.63 11.55 1.97
CA TRP A 173 -8.36 11.94 0.59
C TRP A 173 -8.78 13.38 0.28
N VAL A 174 -9.94 13.82 0.80
CA VAL A 174 -10.41 15.21 0.64
C VAL A 174 -9.44 16.19 1.29
N VAL A 175 -9.01 15.92 2.53
CA VAL A 175 -8.03 16.74 3.25
C VAL A 175 -6.70 16.83 2.49
N LEU A 176 -6.19 15.69 1.99
CA LEU A 176 -4.93 15.67 1.23
C LEU A 176 -5.03 16.39 -0.10
N THR A 177 -6.17 16.25 -0.80
CA THR A 177 -6.41 16.98 -2.05
C THR A 177 -6.45 18.48 -1.80
N ALA A 178 -7.03 18.92 -0.68
CA ALA A 178 -7.03 20.34 -0.29
C ALA A 178 -5.62 20.86 0.07
N MET A 179 -4.70 19.98 0.48
CA MET A 179 -3.29 20.32 0.77
C MET A 179 -2.35 20.12 -0.42
N SER A 180 -2.85 19.66 -1.57
CA SER A 180 -2.04 19.18 -2.71
C SER A 180 -1.06 20.20 -3.30
N GLU A 181 -1.28 21.50 -3.07
CA GLU A 181 -0.35 22.56 -3.45
C GLU A 181 1.02 22.43 -2.75
N TYR A 182 1.03 21.90 -1.52
CA TYR A 182 2.22 21.78 -0.68
C TYR A 182 2.79 20.36 -0.63
N LEU A 183 2.13 19.41 -1.29
CA LEU A 183 2.44 17.98 -1.18
C LEU A 183 2.82 17.42 -2.55
N ILE A 184 3.85 16.58 -2.55
CA ILE A 184 4.18 15.75 -3.70
C ILE A 184 3.62 14.35 -3.43
N CYS A 185 2.54 14.00 -4.11
CA CYS A 185 1.95 12.67 -4.02
C CYS A 185 2.61 11.74 -5.04
N THR A 186 3.32 10.71 -4.57
CA THR A 186 3.85 9.64 -5.42
C THR A 186 2.94 8.42 -5.35
N ARG A 187 2.69 7.78 -6.49
CA ARG A 187 1.94 6.53 -6.55
C ARG A 187 2.94 5.38 -6.59
N HIS A 188 3.06 4.61 -5.50
CA HIS A 188 3.79 3.34 -5.51
C HIS A 188 2.93 2.25 -6.16
N TRP A 189 3.54 1.35 -6.92
CA TRP A 189 2.90 0.31 -7.72
C TRP A 189 3.29 -1.09 -7.22
#